data_AF-A0A354NX90-F1
#
_entry.id   AF-A0A354NX90-F1
#
_cell.length_a   1.000
_cell.length_b   1.000
_cell.length_c   1.000
_cell.angle_alpha   90.00
_cell.angle_beta   90.00
_cell.angle_gamma   90.00
#
_symmetry.space_group_name_H-M   'P 1'
#
loop_
_entity.id
_entity.type
_entity.pdbx_description
1 polymer ?
#
loop_
_entity_poly.entity_id
_entity_poly.type
_entity_poly.pdbx_seq_one_letter_code
_entity_poly.pdbx_strand_id
1 'polypeptide(L)'
;MWTGLAHRFPDVVEVFSCNVFVDRSNSELLGGGFDDIIPELEVAPPCVVLVVDGRAGSICRSVRKSAFADEAGVEALPEYR
;
A
#
# COMPACT_ATOMS: atom_id res chain seq x y z
N MET A 1 -23.48 11.67 -2.24
CA MET A 1 -23.73 10.25 -2.54
C MET A 1 -22.56 9.80 -3.37
N TRP A 2 -21.69 8.94 -2.84
CA TRP A 2 -20.50 8.48 -3.57
C TRP A 2 -20.93 7.34 -4.50
N THR A 3 -20.77 7.54 -5.81
CA THR A 3 -21.10 6.57 -6.86
C THR A 3 -19.80 6.09 -7.49
N GLY A 4 -19.23 5.02 -6.94
CA GLY A 4 -18.02 4.36 -7.43
C GLY A 4 -18.09 2.86 -7.19
N LEU A 5 -17.29 2.08 -7.92
CA LEU A 5 -17.17 0.62 -7.71
C LEU A 5 -16.64 0.37 -6.30
N ALA A 6 -17.43 -0.32 -5.47
CA ALA A 6 -17.01 -0.79 -4.15
C ALA A 6 -16.73 -2.29 -4.25
N HIS A 7 -15.46 -2.67 -4.13
CA HIS A 7 -15.08 -4.07 -4.01
C HIS A 7 -15.24 -4.49 -2.54
N ARG A 8 -16.08 -5.50 -2.27
CA ARG A 8 -16.21 -6.11 -0.95
C ARG A 8 -15.21 -7.26 -0.86
N PHE A 9 -14.20 -7.09 0.00
CA PHE A 9 -13.29 -8.18 0.37
C PHE A 9 -14.04 -9.24 1.20
N PRO A 10 -13.60 -10.52 1.18
CA PRO A 10 -14.17 -11.58 2.01
C PRO A 10 -14.19 -11.22 3.50
N ASP A 11 -15.20 -11.67 4.24
CA ASP A 11 -15.42 -11.27 5.65
C ASP A 11 -14.28 -11.70 6.58
N VAL A 12 -13.53 -12.75 6.23
CA VAL A 12 -12.28 -13.15 6.88
C VAL A 12 -11.34 -13.74 5.83
N VAL A 13 -10.18 -13.11 5.66
CA VAL A 13 -9.02 -13.74 5.04
C VAL A 13 -8.04 -13.98 6.18
N GLU A 14 -7.73 -15.23 6.50
CA GLU A 14 -6.62 -15.54 7.41
C GLU A 14 -5.32 -15.20 6.69
N VAL A 15 -4.89 -13.94 6.81
CA VAL A 15 -3.59 -13.50 6.30
C VAL A 15 -2.62 -13.49 7.48
N PHE A 16 -1.59 -14.32 7.43
CA PHE A 16 -0.38 -14.14 8.25
C PHE A 16 0.40 -12.94 7.68
N SER A 17 -0.20 -11.75 7.75
CA SER A 17 0.40 -10.54 7.22
C SER A 17 1.06 -9.74 8.32
N CYS A 18 2.30 -9.33 8.06
CA CYS A 18 2.95 -8.27 8.81
C CYS A 18 2.78 -6.95 8.06
N ASN A 19 2.29 -5.93 8.74
CA ASN A 19 2.36 -4.56 8.24
C ASN A 19 3.76 -4.01 8.54
N VAL A 20 4.46 -3.55 7.52
CA VAL A 20 5.81 -3.01 7.63
C VAL A 20 5.80 -1.56 7.18
N PHE A 21 6.31 -0.66 8.01
CA PHE A 21 6.60 0.71 7.57
C PHE A 21 7.80 0.68 6.64
N VAL A 22 7.65 1.31 5.48
CA VAL A 22 8.70 1.34 4.46
C VAL A 22 9.21 2.76 4.29
N ASP A 23 10.53 2.88 4.27
CA ASP A 23 11.26 4.07 3.90
C ASP A 23 12.47 3.67 3.05
N ARG A 24 13.38 4.62 2.79
CA ARG A 24 14.60 4.37 2.00
C ARG A 24 15.45 3.21 2.55
N SER A 25 15.49 3.02 3.86
CA SER A 25 16.38 2.06 4.53
C SER A 25 15.99 0.60 4.31
N ASN A 26 14.73 0.34 3.92
CA ASN A 26 14.20 -0.99 3.64
C ASN A 26 13.43 -1.05 2.30
N SER A 27 13.76 -0.14 1.37
CA SER A 27 13.09 0.01 0.07
C SER A 27 13.21 -1.22 -0.84
N GLU A 28 14.18 -2.10 -0.57
CA GLU A 28 14.32 -3.40 -1.24
C GLU A 28 13.09 -4.30 -1.07
N LEU A 29 12.26 -4.07 -0.04
CA LEU A 29 11.00 -4.79 0.15
C LEU A 29 10.01 -4.54 -0.98
N LEU A 30 10.13 -3.41 -1.69
CA LEU A 30 9.28 -3.03 -2.82
C LEU A 30 9.74 -3.64 -4.15
N GLY A 31 10.93 -4.23 -4.18
CA GLY A 31 11.53 -4.73 -5.41
C GLY A 31 10.71 -5.84 -6.07
N GLY A 32 10.54 -5.77 -7.39
CA GLY A 32 9.86 -6.77 -8.20
C GLY A 32 8.33 -6.65 -8.22
N GLY A 33 7.78 -5.52 -7.79
CA GLY A 33 6.33 -5.30 -7.77
C GLY A 33 5.91 -3.85 -7.55
N PHE A 34 6.69 -3.08 -6.80
CA PHE A 34 6.41 -1.67 -6.48
C PHE A 34 7.64 -0.77 -6.71
N ASP A 35 8.52 -1.14 -7.63
CA ASP A 35 9.76 -0.42 -7.92
C ASP A 35 9.52 1.06 -8.26
N ASP A 36 8.42 1.35 -8.95
CA ASP A 36 8.01 2.71 -9.34
C ASP A 36 7.67 3.60 -8.13
N ILE A 37 7.39 3.04 -6.96
CA ILE A 37 7.05 3.78 -5.72
C ILE A 37 8.31 4.13 -4.90
N ILE A 38 9.44 3.46 -5.13
CA ILE A 38 10.69 3.72 -4.39
C ILE A 38 11.08 5.21 -4.39
N PRO A 39 11.00 5.95 -5.52
CA PRO A 39 11.30 7.39 -5.54
C PRO A 39 10.34 8.24 -4.68
N GLU A 40 9.15 7.74 -4.36
CA GLU A 40 8.10 8.48 -3.66
C GLU A 40 8.16 8.32 -2.13
N LEU A 41 8.96 7.38 -1.61
CA LEU A 41 9.03 7.06 -0.18
C LEU A 41 9.35 8.26 0.73
N GLU A 42 10.09 9.25 0.22
CA GLU A 42 10.45 10.46 0.98
C GLU A 42 9.38 11.55 0.97
N VAL A 43 8.50 11.56 -0.04
CA VAL A 43 7.53 12.64 -0.26
C VAL A 43 6.09 12.23 0.02
N ALA A 44 5.82 10.92 0.08
CA ALA A 44 4.53 10.32 0.33
C ALA A 44 4.36 9.58 1.70
N PRO A 45 5.08 9.92 2.79
CA PRO A 45 4.93 9.18 4.05
C PRO A 45 3.56 9.43 4.72
N PRO A 46 3.05 8.48 5.54
CA PRO A 46 3.64 7.16 5.79
C PRO A 46 3.43 6.21 4.61
N CYS A 47 4.40 5.33 4.35
CA CYS A 47 4.27 4.21 3.43
C CYS A 47 4.23 2.92 4.25
N VAL A 48 3.19 2.11 4.07
CA VAL A 48 2.96 0.87 4.81
C VAL A 48 2.72 -0.26 3.83
N VAL A 49 3.49 -1.33 3.94
CA VAL A 49 3.37 -2.52 3.11
C VAL A 49 2.70 -3.64 3.89
N LEU A 50 1.75 -4.30 3.24
CA LEU A 50 1.26 -5.61 3.66
C LEU A 50 2.19 -6.68 3.07
N VAL A 51 2.87 -7.42 3.94
CA VAL A 51 3.74 -8.53 3.51
C VAL A 51 2.97 -9.84 3.58
N VAL A 52 2.93 -10.58 2.47
CA VAL A 52 2.35 -11.92 2.35
C VAL A 52 3.44 -12.86 1.84
N ASP A 53 3.66 -13.98 2.53
CA ASP A 53 4.69 -14.98 2.20
C ASP A 53 6.09 -14.38 1.94
N GLY A 54 6.45 -13.36 2.73
CA GLY A 54 7.75 -12.68 2.65
C GLY A 54 7.89 -11.68 1.49
N ARG A 55 6.80 -11.36 0.77
CA ARG A 55 6.78 -10.40 -0.33
C ARG A 55 5.78 -9.28 -0.09
N ALA A 56 6.05 -8.09 -0.62
CA ALA A 56 5.08 -7.00 -0.62
C ALA A 56 3.88 -7.38 -1.49
N GLY A 57 2.69 -7.51 -0.89
CA GLY A 57 1.45 -7.80 -1.61
C GLY A 57 0.63 -6.54 -1.91
N SER A 58 0.68 -5.57 -1.02
CA SER A 58 0.08 -4.24 -1.22
C SER A 58 0.84 -3.16 -0.48
N ILE A 59 0.71 -1.92 -0.92
CA ILE A 59 1.26 -0.72 -0.27
C ILE A 59 0.18 0.35 -0.12
N CYS A 60 0.10 0.93 1.07
CA CYS A 60 -0.70 2.10 1.39
C CYS A 60 0.23 3.29 1.61
N ARG A 61 -0.08 4.45 1.01
CA ARG A 61 0.73 5.66 1.13
C ARG A 61 -0.11 6.93 1.12
N SER A 62 0.44 8.03 1.64
CA SER A 62 -0.19 9.36 1.46
C SER A 62 -0.10 9.76 -0.01
N VAL A 63 -1.23 10.13 -0.62
CA VAL A 63 -1.25 10.59 -2.02
C VAL A 63 -1.52 12.08 -2.11
N ARG A 64 -2.36 12.62 -1.23
CA ARG A 64 -2.66 14.06 -1.20
C ARG A 64 -2.99 14.52 0.21
N LYS A 65 -2.46 15.67 0.58
CA LYS A 65 -2.90 16.42 1.77
C LYS A 65 -3.45 17.76 1.34
N SER A 66 -4.60 18.14 1.89
CA SER A 66 -5.26 19.40 1.61
C SER A 66 -5.86 19.97 2.90
N ALA A 67 -6.35 21.21 2.84
CA ALA A 67 -7.03 21.82 3.99
C ALA A 67 -8.32 21.10 4.41
N PHE A 68 -8.86 20.21 3.58
CA PHE A 68 -10.16 19.58 3.79
C PHE A 68 -10.10 18.06 3.95
N ALA A 69 -9.05 17.42 3.44
CA ALA A 69 -8.89 15.98 3.45
C ALA A 69 -7.42 15.57 3.34
N ASP A 70 -7.11 14.48 4.03
CA ASP A 70 -5.93 13.65 3.79
C ASP A 70 -6.37 12.40 3.03
N GLU A 71 -5.78 12.19 1.85
CA GLU A 71 -6.09 11.09 0.95
C GLU A 71 -4.96 10.06 0.97
N ALA A 72 -5.32 8.80 1.17
CA ALA A 72 -4.42 7.67 1.06
C ALA A 72 -4.70 6.90 -0.24
N GLY A 73 -3.64 6.47 -0.91
CA GLY A 73 -3.70 5.54 -2.03
C GLY A 73 -3.32 4.13 -1.57
N VAL A 74 -3.95 3.14 -2.18
CA VAL A 74 -3.58 1.74 -2.04
C VAL A 74 -3.30 1.16 -3.42
N GLU A 75 -2.16 0.48 -3.54
CA GLU A 75 -1.80 -0.30 -4.71
C GLU A 75 -1.58 -1.75 -4.27
N ALA A 76 -2.23 -2.70 -4.93
CA ALA A 76 -2.08 -4.13 -4.70
C ALA A 76 -1.57 -4.81 -5.97
N LEU A 77 -0.67 -5.78 -5.81
CA LEU A 77 -0.23 -6.58 -6.96
C LEU A 77 -1.40 -7.39 -7.53
N PRO A 78 -1.40 -7.68 -8.85
CA PRO A 78 -2.51 -8.36 -9.51
C PRO A 78 -2.95 -9.67 -8.85
N GLU A 79 -2.01 -10.43 -8.29
CA GLU A 79 -2.26 -11.71 -7.60
C GLU A 79 -3.02 -11.58 -6.26
N TYR A 80 -3.13 -10.38 -5.69
CA TYR A 80 -3.80 -10.11 -4.40
C TYR A 80 -5.08 -9.24 -4.54
N ARG A 81 -5.61 -9.07 -5.76
CA ARG A 81 -6.84 -8.31 -6.03
C ARG A 81 -8.09 -9.17 -6.06
#